data_AF-A0A8J7C083-F1
#
_entry.id   AF-A0A8J7C083-F1
#
_cell.length_a   1.000
_cell.length_b   1.000
_cell.length_c   1.000
_cell.angle_alpha   90.00
_cell.angle_beta   90.00
_cell.angle_gamma   90.00
#
_symmetry.space_group_name_H-M   'P 1'
#
loop_
_entity.id
_entity.type
_entity.pdbx_description
1 polymer ?
#
loop_
_entity_poly.entity_id
_entity_poly.type
_entity_poly.pdbx_seq_one_letter_code
_entity_poly.pdbx_strand_id
1 'polypeptide(L)' 'MNLLTRSLQLKVVFDTNVFVSGLLGSPQSPPHCILLLMLDGLVTPLLSEETFQELCEVLTRDRLKRYIAPRASVK' A
#
# COMPACT_ATOMS: atom_id res chain seq x y z
N MET A 1 -18.65 23.40 -9.82
CA MET A 1 -18.01 22.70 -8.69
C MET A 1 -16.56 23.16 -8.60
N ASN A 2 -16.15 23.58 -7.41
CA ASN A 2 -15.05 24.51 -7.12
C ASN A 2 -13.63 24.04 -7.51
N LEU A 3 -12.87 24.97 -8.08
CA LEU A 3 -11.43 24.90 -8.38
C LEU A 3 -10.53 25.19 -7.15
N LEU A 4 -11.07 25.15 -5.93
CA LEU A 4 -10.43 25.68 -4.70
C LEU A 4 -9.94 24.63 -3.69
N THR A 5 -9.97 23.34 -4.02
CA THR A 5 -9.36 22.27 -3.20
C THR A 5 -8.49 21.37 -4.06
N ARG A 6 -7.50 21.93 -4.75
CA ARG A 6 -6.29 21.13 -5.05
C ARG A 6 -5.47 21.10 -3.76
N SER A 7 -5.90 20.27 -2.80
CA SER A 7 -4.99 19.76 -1.79
C SER A 7 -3.73 19.29 -2.53
N LEU A 8 -2.56 19.77 -2.13
CA LEU A 8 -1.29 19.34 -2.70
C LEU A 8 -1.14 17.85 -2.40
N GLN A 9 -1.65 17.01 -3.31
CA GLN A 9 -1.55 15.57 -3.21
C GLN A 9 -0.07 15.24 -3.36
N LEU A 10 0.54 14.76 -2.27
CA LEU A 10 1.97 14.48 -2.25
C LEU A 10 2.22 13.30 -3.17
N LYS A 11 3.00 13.50 -4.23
CA LYS A 11 3.37 12.43 -5.16
C LYS A 11 4.69 11.80 -4.71
N VAL A 12 4.69 10.50 -4.46
CA VAL A 12 5.83 9.81 -3.83
C VAL A 12 6.12 8.52 -4.58
N VAL A 13 7.40 8.27 -4.87
CA VAL A 13 7.87 6.93 -5.28
C VAL A 13 8.16 6.14 -4.02
N PHE A 14 7.56 4.97 -3.91
CA PHE A 14 7.78 4.07 -2.78
C PHE A 14 8.60 2.87 -3.22
N ASP A 15 9.47 2.43 -2.33
CA ASP A 15 10.12 1.13 -2.44
C ASP A 15 9.07 0.01 -2.27
N THR A 16 9.25 -1.11 -2.98
CA THR A 16 8.44 -2.32 -2.86
C THR A 16 8.28 -2.77 -1.39
N ASN A 17 9.31 -2.60 -0.57
CA ASN A 17 9.29 -2.96 0.85
C ASN A 17 8.28 -2.17 1.67
N VAL A 18 7.95 -0.93 1.29
CA VAL A 18 6.92 -0.13 1.97
C VAL A 18 5.54 -0.78 1.79
N PHE A 19 5.23 -1.21 0.57
CA PHE A 19 3.99 -1.94 0.28
C PHE A 19 3.94 -3.28 1.01
N VAL A 20 4.99 -4.10 0.87
CA VAL A 20 5.04 -5.42 1.51
C VAL A 20 4.93 -5.31 3.02
N SER A 21 5.69 -4.40 3.64
CA SER A 21 5.67 -4.21 5.09
C SER A 21 4.37 -3.59 5.57
N GLY A 22 3.76 -2.68 4.81
CA GLY A 22 2.48 -2.06 5.19
C GLY A 22 1.30 -3.03 5.10
N LEU A 23 1.32 -3.95 4.12
CA LEU A 23 0.28 -4.95 3.91
C LEU A 23 0.38 -6.12 4.90
N LEU A 24 1.61 -6.54 5.25
CA LEU A 24 1.85 -7.71 6.10
C LEU A 24 2.20 -7.38 7.56
N GLY A 25 2.52 -6.12 7.83
CA GLY A 25 2.98 -5.66 9.14
C GLY A 25 1.87 -5.29 10.12
N SER A 26 2.27 -4.76 11.27
CA SER A 26 1.34 -4.35 12.32
C SER A 26 0.50 -3.13 11.91
N PRO A 27 -0.78 -3.03 12.33
CA PRO A 27 -1.69 -1.93 12.01
C PRO A 27 -1.26 -0.53 12.47
N GLN A 28 -0.20 -0.40 13.28
CA GLN A 28 0.36 0.89 13.69
C GLN A 28 1.78 1.12 13.17
N SER A 29 2.29 0.22 12.31
CA SER A 29 3.62 0.38 11.75
C SER A 29 3.66 1.58 10.78
N PRO A 30 4.77 2.33 10.70
CA PRO A 30 4.88 3.44 9.77
C PRO A 30 4.52 3.10 8.31
N PRO A 31 4.93 1.93 7.76
CA PRO A 31 4.50 1.51 6.42
C PRO A 31 2.99 1.32 6.27
N HIS A 32 2.31 0.82 7.31
CA HIS A 32 0.86 0.67 7.30
C HIS A 32 0.16 2.04 7.30
N CYS A 33 0.63 2.99 8.12
CA CYS A 33 0.10 4.35 8.13
C CYS A 33 0.25 5.03 6.76
N ILE A 34 1.35 4.79 6.05
CA ILE A 34 1.54 5.30 4.68
C ILE A 34 0.47 4.75 3.73
N LEU A 35 0.14 3.45 3.80
CA LEU A 35 -0.92 2.87 2.98
C LEU A 35 -2.29 3.51 3.28
N LEU A 36 -2.59 3.80 4.54
CA LEU A 36 -3.83 4.50 4.92
C LEU A 36 -3.88 5.90 4.29
N LEU A 37 -2.80 6.67 4.37
CA LEU A 37 -2.70 7.99 3.73
C LEU A 37 -2.87 7.92 2.20
N MET A 38 -2.42 6.81 1.59
CA MET A 38 -2.64 6.56 0.16
C MET A 38 -4.11 6.27 -0.17
N LEU A 39 -4.77 5.43 0.64
CA LEU A 39 -6.19 5.12 0.49
C LEU A 39 -7.09 6.33 0.73
N ASP A 40 -6.70 7.21 1.67
CA ASP A 40 -7.37 8.49 1.94
C ASP A 40 -7.10 9.54 0.85
N GLY A 41 -6.27 9.22 -0.15
CA GLY A 41 -5.93 10.10 -1.25
C GLY A 41 -5.05 11.28 -0.85
N LEU A 42 -4.41 11.25 0.32
CA LEU A 42 -3.48 12.29 0.76
C LEU A 42 -2.10 12.13 0.12
N VAL A 43 -1.74 10.89 -0.22
CA VAL A 43 -0.50 10.55 -0.92
C VAL A 43 -0.82 9.77 -2.19
N THR A 44 -0.25 10.19 -3.32
CA THR A 44 -0.37 9.50 -4.59
C THR A 44 0.92 8.71 -4.85
N PRO A 45 0.87 7.37 -4.89
CA PRO A 45 2.02 6.57 -5.28
C PRO A 45 2.34 6.82 -6.75
N LEU A 46 3.61 7.02 -7.04
CA LEU A 46 4.16 6.99 -8.40
C LEU A 46 4.86 5.66 -8.59
N LEU A 47 4.37 4.87 -9.54
CA LEU A 47 4.89 3.55 -9.89
C LEU A 47 5.05 3.51 -11.41
N SER A 48 6.12 2.86 -11.88
CA SER A 48 6.16 2.42 -13.27
C SER A 48 5.35 1.13 -13.42
N GLU A 49 4.98 0.79 -14.64
CA GLU A 49 4.30 -0.47 -14.95
C GLU A 49 5.13 -1.66 -14.48
N GLU A 50 6.44 -1.62 -14.70
CA GLU A 50 7.39 -2.68 -14.31
C GLU A 50 7.44 -2.86 -12.79
N THR A 51 7.53 -1.77 -12.03
CA THR A 51 7.52 -1.83 -10.55
C THR A 51 6.19 -2.34 -10.02
N PHE A 52 5.07 -1.97 -10.64
CA PHE A 52 3.76 -2.46 -10.25
C PHE A 52 3.62 -3.96 -10.51
N GLN A 53 4.11 -4.43 -11.65
CA GLN A 53 4.13 -5.85 -12.00
C GLN A 53 5.00 -6.66 -11.02
N GLU A 54 6.20 -6.18 -10.70
CA GLU A 54 7.07 -6.80 -9.69
C GLU A 54 6.36 -6.90 -8.33
N LEU A 55 5.67 -5.83 -7.90
CA LEU A 55 4.92 -5.83 -6.66
C LEU A 55 3.81 -6.90 -6.65
N CYS A 56 3.07 -7.03 -7.75
CA CYS A 56 2.03 -8.06 -7.90
C CYS A 56 2.64 -9.46 -7.81
N GLU A 57 3.76 -9.70 -8.48
CA GLU A 57 4.48 -10.97 -8.43
C GLU A 57 4.97 -11.28 -7.02
N VAL A 58 5.54 -10.31 -6.31
CA VAL A 58 6.00 -10.48 -4.93
C VAL A 58 4.84 -10.87 -4.03
N LEU A 59 3.74 -10.11 -4.05
CA LEU A 59 2.57 -10.32 -3.18
C LEU A 59 1.84 -11.63 -3.44
N THR A 60 1.97 -12.21 -4.64
CA THR A 60 1.31 -13.48 -5.02
C THR A 60 2.18 -14.72 -4.76
N ARG A 61 3.45 -14.56 -4.35
CA ARG A 61 4.35 -15.69 -4.03
C ARG A 61 3.75 -16.58 -2.94
N ASP A 62 3.87 -17.89 -3.10
CA ASP A 62 3.37 -18.89 -2.14
C ASP A 62 3.87 -18.66 -0.71
N ARG A 63 5.11 -18.20 -0.57
CA ARG A 63 5.71 -17.86 0.73
C ARG A 63 4.97 -16.75 1.47
N LEU A 64 4.27 -15.86 0.75
CA LEU A 64 3.51 -14.76 1.32
C LEU A 64 2.04 -15.12 1.60
N LYS A 65 1.49 -16.16 0.96
CA LYS A 65 0.10 -16.61 1.18
C LYS A 65 -0.23 -16.85 2.65
N ARG A 66 0.73 -17.35 3.44
CA ARG A 66 0.56 -17.58 4.90
C ARG A 66 0.39 -16.31 5.73
N TYR A 67 0.79 -15.15 5.22
CA TYR A 67 0.64 -13.86 5.89
C TYR A 67 -0.60 -13.09 5.44
N ILE A 68 -1.13 -13.42 4.26
CA ILE A 68 -2.31 -12.78 3.64
C ILE A 68 -3.59 -13.58 3.94
N ALA A 69 -3.47 -14.81 4.44
CA ALA A 69 -4.61 -15.66 4.78
C ALA A 69 -5.61 -14.88 5.66
N PRO A 70 -6.92 -14.91 5.33
CA PRO A 70 -7.92 -14.22 6.13
C PRO A 70 -7.79 -14.72 7.56
N ARG A 71 -7.67 -13.80 8.52
CA ARG A 71 -7.93 -14.16 9.92
C ARG A 71 -9.33 -14.75 9.93
N ALA A 72 -9.44 -16.06 10.11
CA ALA A 72 -10.71 -16.72 10.32
C ALA A 72 -11.42 -15.93 11.42
N SER A 73 -12.54 -15.32 11.07
CA SER A 73 -13.37 -14.60 12.02
C SER A 73 -13.78 -15.61 13.08
N VAL A 74 -13.20 -15.49 14.28
CA VAL A 74 -13.70 -16.21 15.45
C VAL A 74 -15.11 -15.67 15.67
N LYS A 75 -16.10 -16.52 15.37
CA LYS A 75 -17.50 -16.29 15.73
C LYS A 75 -17.65 -16.23 17.24
#